data_AF-A0A0D7BIP9-F1
#
_entry.id   AF-A0A0D7BIP9-F1
#
_cell.length_a   1.000
_cell.length_b   1.000
_cell.length_c   1.000
_cell.angle_alpha   90.00
_cell.angle_beta   90.00
_cell.angle_gamma   90.00
#
_symmetry.space_group_name_H-M   'P 1'
#
loop_
_entity.id
_entity.type
_entity.pdbx_description
1 polymer ?
#
loop_
_entity_poly.entity_id
_entity_poly.type
_entity_poly.pdbx_seq_one_letter_code
_entity_poly.pdbx_strand_id
1 'polypeptide(L)'
;MTSSKHALDLPPELKIAIAAVLINDDADRTSLSSLALLWRETQNDIRAARFQHIILAKESSLRTRLESLLALIRAAPSLASYIRQITFGDVFLEGGGWITEPTICENLAELITLTTAADTLHFIAISSHVVPKVPRTLAVLHDALRAPRFKVLHLSNYAFVDPMWLFHYLGMLSSLEELSLRPNNDNEGSFEGPDPPVPTATVAVPNSRLKLLHISGAWARELEILGLVADLNLFPNVEDFALDTSPRLFSTGLEPTLGRLFVRWSSTLRHLQLSGISFSDTALVLPPSLISFSATICLLLSGPINSLASSLRTIQIQKVNIDVSYTVYSPHLYDRCEAELRVLDDALASCAGYLKWKGRYFSLPSIDAIVLRPGNVEELDRWLFAVAFPKVTKKFFSDMPAPVPGAYDEGECGSRCHAVYPLIAASDLNTIDN
;
A
#
# COMPACT_ATOMS: atom_id res chain seq x y z
N MET A 1 15.43 -34.92 -48.27
CA MET A 1 14.34 -35.59 -47.50
C MET A 1 15.06 -36.43 -46.46
N THR A 2 15.03 -36.14 -45.16
CA THR A 2 13.87 -35.90 -44.27
C THR A 2 14.19 -34.78 -43.27
N SER A 3 13.47 -33.67 -43.37
CA SER A 3 13.43 -32.66 -42.30
C SER A 3 12.63 -33.25 -41.14
N SER A 4 13.29 -33.46 -40.01
CA SER A 4 12.68 -33.84 -38.74
C SER A 4 11.66 -32.77 -38.33
N LYS A 5 10.38 -33.07 -38.54
CA LYS A 5 9.23 -32.26 -38.12
C LYS A 5 8.91 -32.38 -36.62
N HIS A 6 9.80 -32.91 -35.79
CA HIS A 6 9.51 -33.23 -34.39
C HIS A 6 10.21 -32.35 -33.34
N ALA A 7 10.88 -31.26 -33.73
CA ALA A 7 11.68 -30.47 -32.80
C ALA A 7 11.04 -29.17 -32.26
N LEU A 8 9.76 -28.85 -32.53
CA LEU A 8 9.34 -27.43 -32.44
C LEU A 8 8.05 -27.07 -31.71
N ASP A 9 7.44 -27.97 -30.93
CA ASP A 9 6.34 -27.57 -30.05
C ASP A 9 6.57 -27.99 -28.60
N LEU A 10 7.05 -27.03 -27.80
CA LEU A 10 6.92 -27.10 -26.35
C LEU A 10 5.43 -27.16 -25.98
N PRO A 11 5.05 -28.00 -25.01
CA PRO A 11 3.70 -28.00 -24.45
C PRO A 11 3.24 -26.57 -24.08
N PRO A 12 1.97 -26.21 -24.30
CA PRO A 12 1.42 -24.88 -23.99
C PRO A 12 1.74 -24.41 -22.57
N GLU A 13 1.78 -25.33 -21.61
CA GLU A 13 2.07 -25.10 -20.21
C GLU A 13 3.51 -24.58 -20.00
N LEU A 14 4.47 -25.12 -20.76
CA LEU A 14 5.87 -24.66 -20.75
C LEU A 14 6.03 -23.32 -21.46
N LYS A 15 5.25 -23.07 -22.53
CA LYS A 15 5.22 -21.76 -23.21
C LYS A 15 4.73 -20.66 -22.25
N ILE A 16 3.66 -20.94 -21.49
CA ILE A 16 3.12 -20.03 -20.47
C ILE A 16 4.14 -19.79 -19.34
N ALA A 17 4.79 -20.85 -18.83
CA ALA A 17 5.77 -20.73 -17.76
C ALA A 17 7.00 -19.90 -18.19
N ILE A 18 7.53 -20.14 -19.40
CA ILE A 18 8.67 -19.40 -19.94
C ILE A 18 8.29 -17.93 -20.19
N ALA A 19 7.11 -17.66 -20.77
CA ALA A 19 6.62 -16.31 -20.94
C ALA A 19 6.48 -15.59 -19.59
N ALA A 20 5.94 -16.25 -18.57
CA ALA A 20 5.79 -15.69 -17.22
C ALA A 20 7.14 -15.31 -16.59
N VAL A 21 8.19 -16.10 -16.80
CA VAL A 21 9.55 -15.74 -16.35
C VAL A 21 10.09 -14.57 -17.16
N LEU A 22 10.01 -14.60 -18.50
CA LEU A 22 10.57 -13.57 -19.39
C LEU A 22 9.85 -12.20 -19.36
N ILE A 23 8.62 -12.18 -18.88
CA ILE A 23 7.83 -10.96 -18.64
C ILE A 23 8.30 -10.27 -17.36
N ASN A 24 8.70 -11.03 -16.35
CA ASN A 24 9.02 -10.55 -15.01
C ASN A 24 10.53 -10.36 -14.76
N ASP A 25 11.39 -10.86 -15.64
CA ASP A 25 12.84 -10.79 -15.47
C ASP A 25 13.40 -9.43 -15.94
N ASP A 26 13.90 -8.64 -14.99
CA ASP A 26 14.65 -7.39 -15.20
C ASP A 26 16.07 -7.64 -15.76
N ALA A 27 16.40 -8.89 -16.08
CA ALA A 27 17.70 -9.31 -16.59
C ALA A 27 18.14 -8.53 -17.83
N ASP A 28 19.45 -8.26 -17.85
CA ASP A 28 20.16 -7.42 -18.81
C ASP A 28 19.75 -7.74 -20.27
N ARG A 29 19.46 -6.68 -21.05
CA ARG A 29 18.77 -6.72 -22.37
C ARG A 29 19.43 -7.64 -23.41
N THR A 30 20.69 -8.01 -23.19
CA THR A 30 21.52 -8.86 -24.05
C THR A 30 21.38 -10.35 -23.75
N SER A 31 20.85 -10.74 -22.58
CA SER A 31 20.74 -12.14 -22.16
C SER A 31 19.51 -12.88 -22.73
N LEU A 32 18.45 -12.13 -23.10
CA LEU A 32 17.15 -12.70 -23.51
C LEU A 32 16.93 -12.81 -25.02
N SER A 33 17.77 -12.16 -25.83
CA SER A 33 17.71 -12.25 -27.29
C SER A 33 17.83 -13.70 -27.77
N SER A 34 18.62 -14.52 -27.09
CA SER A 34 18.89 -15.92 -27.45
C SER A 34 17.69 -16.87 -27.29
N LEU A 35 16.79 -16.63 -26.33
CA LEU A 35 15.60 -17.46 -26.10
C LEU A 35 14.38 -16.98 -26.90
N ALA A 36 14.20 -15.67 -27.07
CA ALA A 36 13.12 -15.11 -27.88
C ALA A 36 13.34 -15.28 -29.40
N LEU A 37 14.57 -15.52 -29.86
CA LEU A 37 14.89 -15.80 -31.27
C LEU A 37 14.39 -17.18 -31.76
N LEU A 38 14.10 -18.12 -30.85
CA LEU A 38 13.64 -19.47 -31.20
C LEU A 38 12.14 -19.56 -31.50
N TRP A 39 11.31 -18.62 -31.03
CA TRP A 39 9.85 -18.66 -31.24
C TRP A 39 9.27 -17.32 -31.69
N ARG A 40 9.06 -17.18 -33.01
CA ARG A 40 8.40 -16.01 -33.61
C ARG A 40 6.97 -15.77 -33.10
N GLU A 41 6.24 -16.83 -32.76
CA GLU A 41 4.85 -16.72 -32.29
C GLU A 41 4.79 -16.13 -30.87
N THR A 42 5.57 -16.66 -29.94
CA THR A 42 5.63 -16.18 -28.54
C THR A 42 6.31 -14.82 -28.41
N GLN A 43 7.14 -14.41 -29.36
CA GLN A 43 7.77 -13.10 -29.36
C GLN A 43 6.75 -11.95 -29.40
N ASN A 44 5.62 -12.13 -30.10
CA ASN A 44 4.55 -11.14 -30.14
C ASN A 44 3.80 -11.07 -28.80
N ASP A 45 3.55 -12.21 -28.16
CA ASP A 45 2.91 -12.26 -26.84
C ASP A 45 3.79 -11.64 -25.75
N ILE A 46 5.09 -11.92 -25.77
CA ILE A 46 6.07 -11.30 -24.85
C ILE A 46 6.13 -9.80 -25.08
N ARG A 47 6.13 -9.34 -26.34
CA ARG A 47 6.11 -7.91 -26.66
C ARG A 47 4.80 -7.27 -26.17
N ALA A 48 3.65 -7.87 -26.47
CA ALA A 48 2.35 -7.38 -26.03
C ALA A 48 2.27 -7.29 -24.51
N ALA A 49 2.73 -8.32 -23.78
CA ALA A 49 2.80 -8.33 -22.33
C ALA A 49 3.72 -7.23 -21.78
N ARG A 50 4.89 -7.00 -22.39
CA ARG A 50 5.81 -5.93 -22.00
C ARG A 50 5.24 -4.52 -22.24
N PHE A 51 4.32 -4.37 -23.20
CA PHE A 51 3.61 -3.11 -23.42
C PHE A 51 2.42 -2.92 -22.48
N GLN A 52 2.00 -3.93 -21.70
CA GLN A 52 0.89 -3.78 -20.75
C GLN A 52 1.18 -2.76 -19.65
N HIS A 53 2.45 -2.64 -19.24
CA HIS A 53 2.88 -1.74 -18.17
C HIS A 53 3.92 -0.75 -18.71
N ILE A 54 3.54 0.52 -18.81
CA ILE A 54 4.44 1.59 -19.24
C ILE A 54 4.95 2.34 -18.02
N ILE A 55 6.27 2.37 -17.83
CA ILE A 55 6.92 3.09 -16.73
C ILE A 55 7.73 4.26 -17.30
N LEU A 56 7.22 5.47 -17.10
CA LEU A 56 7.86 6.75 -17.40
C LEU A 56 8.27 7.43 -16.09
N ALA A 57 9.19 6.78 -15.38
CA ALA A 57 9.83 7.30 -14.17
C ALA A 57 11.35 7.37 -14.38
N LYS A 58 11.92 8.57 -14.20
CA LYS A 58 13.35 9.00 -14.14
C LYS A 58 13.56 10.40 -14.74
N GLU A 59 14.14 11.30 -13.95
CA GLU A 59 14.22 12.76 -14.10
C GLU A 59 14.73 13.20 -15.46
N SER A 60 15.91 12.72 -15.83
CA SER A 60 16.68 13.27 -16.95
C SER A 60 16.15 12.91 -18.33
N SER A 61 15.11 12.07 -18.42
CA SER A 61 14.62 11.55 -19.70
C SER A 61 13.11 11.43 -19.80
N LEU A 62 12.34 11.88 -18.80
CA LEU A 62 10.90 11.68 -18.74
C LEU A 62 10.19 12.26 -19.97
N ARG A 63 10.49 13.51 -20.35
CA ARG A 63 10.00 14.14 -21.58
C ARG A 63 10.39 13.36 -22.83
N THR A 64 11.67 13.08 -23.03
CA THR A 64 12.18 12.40 -24.24
C THR A 64 11.61 10.99 -24.39
N ARG A 65 11.43 10.27 -23.28
CA ARG A 65 10.83 8.92 -23.27
C ARG A 65 9.35 8.97 -23.61
N LEU A 66 8.61 9.96 -23.10
CA LEU A 66 7.21 10.16 -23.46
C LEU A 66 7.07 10.51 -24.95
N GLU A 67 7.87 11.44 -25.47
CA GLU A 67 7.89 11.81 -26.89
C GLU A 67 8.24 10.60 -27.77
N SER A 68 9.24 9.80 -27.38
CA SER A 68 9.63 8.58 -28.08
C SER A 68 8.53 7.52 -28.09
N LEU A 69 7.83 7.34 -26.96
CA LEU A 69 6.70 6.43 -26.85
C LEU A 69 5.54 6.88 -27.75
N LEU A 70 5.22 8.16 -27.76
CA LEU A 70 4.18 8.71 -28.64
C LEU A 70 4.55 8.54 -30.11
N ALA A 71 5.81 8.80 -30.49
CA ALA A 71 6.27 8.56 -31.86
C ALA A 71 6.11 7.08 -32.26
N LEU A 72 6.43 6.16 -31.35
CA LEU A 72 6.28 4.73 -31.56
C LEU A 72 4.80 4.30 -31.68
N ILE A 73 3.91 4.82 -30.83
CA ILE A 73 2.47 4.56 -30.92
C ILE A 73 1.88 5.15 -32.20
N ARG A 74 2.30 6.35 -32.62
CA ARG A 74 1.84 6.96 -33.89
C ARG A 74 2.29 6.14 -35.09
N ALA A 75 3.49 5.56 -35.05
CA ALA A 75 3.98 4.67 -36.10
C ALA A 75 3.29 3.29 -36.09
N ALA A 76 2.87 2.81 -34.93
CA ALA A 76 2.19 1.53 -34.76
C ALA A 76 1.00 1.64 -33.77
N PRO A 77 -0.17 2.14 -34.23
CA PRO A 77 -1.30 2.45 -33.34
C PRO A 77 -1.85 1.26 -32.56
N SER A 78 -1.71 0.04 -33.09
CA SER A 78 -2.12 -1.19 -32.40
C SER A 78 -1.42 -1.37 -31.05
N LEU A 79 -0.24 -0.78 -30.84
CA LEU A 79 0.49 -0.88 -29.58
C LEU A 79 -0.27 -0.25 -28.40
N ALA A 80 -1.05 0.80 -28.66
CA ALA A 80 -1.82 1.46 -27.61
C ALA A 80 -2.91 0.57 -27.01
N SER A 81 -3.39 -0.43 -27.77
CA SER A 81 -4.40 -1.39 -27.30
C SER A 81 -3.87 -2.40 -26.28
N TYR A 82 -2.55 -2.56 -26.19
CA TYR A 82 -1.92 -3.45 -25.21
C TYR A 82 -1.70 -2.77 -23.86
N ILE A 83 -1.59 -1.44 -23.82
CA ILE A 83 -1.28 -0.68 -22.61
C ILE A 83 -2.46 -0.75 -21.64
N ARG A 84 -2.23 -1.33 -20.46
CA ARG A 84 -3.20 -1.47 -19.36
C ARG A 84 -2.92 -0.52 -18.20
N GLN A 85 -1.64 -0.31 -17.92
CA GLN A 85 -1.17 0.53 -16.82
C GLN A 85 -0.17 1.58 -17.33
N ILE A 86 -0.34 2.81 -16.85
CA ILE A 86 0.59 3.92 -17.09
C ILE A 86 1.12 4.41 -15.74
N THR A 87 2.43 4.26 -15.53
CA THR A 87 3.17 4.88 -14.42
C THR A 87 3.94 6.08 -14.94
N PHE A 88 3.71 7.25 -14.35
CA PHE A 88 4.24 8.52 -14.82
C PHE A 88 4.71 9.42 -13.67
N GLY A 89 5.89 10.03 -13.82
CA GLY A 89 6.47 10.94 -12.84
C GLY A 89 7.75 10.37 -12.23
N ASP A 90 8.44 11.16 -11.39
CA ASP A 90 9.73 10.75 -10.83
C ASP A 90 9.88 11.17 -9.38
N VAL A 91 10.50 10.31 -8.58
CA VAL A 91 10.66 10.48 -7.13
C VAL A 91 11.65 11.60 -6.78
N PHE A 92 12.55 11.98 -7.69
CA PHE A 92 13.60 12.97 -7.46
C PHE A 92 13.27 14.39 -7.97
N LEU A 93 12.08 14.61 -8.53
CA LEU A 93 11.69 15.94 -9.04
C LEU A 93 11.46 16.93 -7.89
N GLU A 94 12.46 17.75 -7.60
CA GLU A 94 12.34 18.94 -6.74
C GLU A 94 11.61 20.07 -7.48
N GLY A 95 10.92 20.96 -6.76
CA GLY A 95 10.53 22.26 -7.34
C GLY A 95 9.34 22.28 -8.31
N GLY A 96 8.28 21.50 -8.07
CA GLY A 96 6.97 21.71 -8.72
C GLY A 96 6.44 20.53 -9.54
N GLY A 97 7.19 19.42 -9.57
CA GLY A 97 6.82 18.20 -10.29
C GLY A 97 6.73 18.37 -11.81
N TRP A 98 6.46 17.26 -12.50
CA TRP A 98 6.40 17.19 -13.97
C TRP A 98 5.25 18.00 -14.59
N ILE A 99 4.29 18.46 -13.78
CA ILE A 99 3.12 19.24 -14.23
C ILE A 99 3.52 20.64 -14.74
N THR A 100 4.65 21.16 -14.26
CA THR A 100 5.17 22.47 -14.68
C THR A 100 6.01 22.40 -15.95
N GLU A 101 6.44 21.21 -16.37
CA GLU A 101 7.27 21.06 -17.55
C GLU A 101 6.48 21.35 -18.84
N PRO A 102 7.08 22.11 -19.79
CA PRO A 102 6.44 22.39 -21.07
C PRO A 102 6.04 21.12 -21.81
N THR A 103 4.86 21.11 -22.42
CA THR A 103 4.32 20.03 -23.28
C THR A 103 4.07 18.67 -22.61
N ILE A 104 4.50 18.46 -21.36
CA ILE A 104 4.32 17.17 -20.68
C ILE A 104 2.85 16.81 -20.51
N CYS A 105 2.02 17.72 -20.00
CA CYS A 105 0.60 17.44 -19.79
C CYS A 105 -0.13 17.17 -21.12
N GLU A 106 0.25 17.85 -22.21
CA GLU A 106 -0.33 17.65 -23.55
C GLU A 106 0.04 16.28 -24.10
N ASN A 107 1.32 15.91 -24.02
CA ASN A 107 1.82 14.62 -24.45
C ASN A 107 1.23 13.47 -23.60
N LEU A 108 1.09 13.68 -22.29
CA LEU A 108 0.46 12.70 -21.39
C LEU A 108 -1.03 12.55 -21.70
N ALA A 109 -1.74 13.65 -21.95
CA ALA A 109 -3.14 13.63 -22.37
C ALA A 109 -3.33 12.89 -23.70
N GLU A 110 -2.42 13.07 -24.65
CA GLU A 110 -2.41 12.30 -25.90
C GLU A 110 -2.19 10.81 -25.65
N LEU A 111 -1.19 10.44 -24.84
CA LEU A 111 -0.93 9.05 -24.47
C LEU A 111 -2.17 8.42 -23.84
N ILE A 112 -2.78 9.11 -22.88
CA ILE A 112 -4.04 8.69 -22.26
C ILE A 112 -5.11 8.52 -23.34
N THR A 113 -5.33 9.50 -24.20
CA THR A 113 -6.37 9.41 -25.24
C THR A 113 -6.16 8.21 -26.17
N LEU A 114 -4.92 7.91 -26.55
CA LEU A 114 -4.58 6.78 -27.43
C LEU A 114 -4.73 5.41 -26.75
N THR A 115 -4.47 5.32 -25.44
CA THR A 115 -4.44 4.07 -24.66
C THR A 115 -5.83 3.65 -24.15
N THR A 116 -6.75 3.36 -25.06
CA THR A 116 -8.15 3.05 -24.73
C THR A 116 -8.36 1.83 -23.82
N ALA A 117 -7.38 0.93 -23.76
CA ALA A 117 -7.39 -0.27 -22.94
C ALA A 117 -6.88 -0.04 -21.50
N ALA A 118 -6.31 1.12 -21.21
CA ALA A 118 -5.72 1.44 -19.92
C ALA A 118 -6.79 1.77 -18.87
N ASP A 119 -6.73 1.08 -17.74
CA ASP A 119 -7.64 1.22 -16.60
C ASP A 119 -6.93 1.65 -15.30
N THR A 120 -5.60 1.61 -15.30
CA THR A 120 -4.76 1.88 -14.13
C THR A 120 -3.78 3.02 -14.38
N LEU A 121 -3.79 4.02 -13.48
CA LEU A 121 -2.86 5.14 -13.48
C LEU A 121 -2.03 5.15 -12.20
N HIS A 122 -0.74 5.37 -12.34
CA HIS A 122 0.15 5.59 -11.22
C HIS A 122 0.92 6.89 -11.44
N PHE A 123 0.61 7.90 -10.64
CA PHE A 123 1.36 9.14 -10.66
C PHE A 123 2.34 9.24 -9.50
N ILE A 124 3.56 9.61 -9.83
CA ILE A 124 4.67 9.80 -8.89
C ILE A 124 5.01 11.28 -8.82
N ALA A 125 5.23 11.79 -7.60
CA ALA A 125 5.62 13.16 -7.32
C ALA A 125 4.69 14.24 -7.91
N ILE A 126 3.38 14.03 -7.80
CA ILE A 126 2.43 15.12 -8.04
C ILE A 126 2.53 16.11 -6.90
N SER A 127 2.89 17.35 -7.21
CA SER A 127 2.96 18.44 -6.24
C SER A 127 2.24 19.68 -6.73
N SER A 128 1.46 20.30 -5.86
CA SER A 128 0.90 21.64 -6.10
C SER A 128 1.82 22.76 -5.62
N HIS A 129 2.98 22.44 -5.02
CA HIS A 129 3.77 23.38 -4.20
C HIS A 129 4.32 24.60 -4.94
N VAL A 130 4.33 24.62 -6.28
CA VAL A 130 5.07 25.65 -7.02
C VAL A 130 4.21 26.42 -8.00
N VAL A 131 2.95 26.06 -8.22
CA VAL A 131 2.12 26.73 -9.23
C VAL A 131 1.05 27.62 -8.59
N PRO A 132 1.26 28.95 -8.51
CA PRO A 132 0.27 29.89 -7.95
C PRO A 132 -1.03 30.01 -8.78
N LYS A 133 -1.10 29.34 -9.93
CA LYS A 133 -2.27 29.27 -10.81
C LYS A 133 -2.38 27.86 -11.37
N VAL A 134 -3.59 27.34 -11.53
CA VAL A 134 -3.84 26.10 -12.28
C VAL A 134 -3.13 26.23 -13.66
N PRO A 135 -2.14 25.38 -13.99
CA PRO A 135 -1.50 25.42 -15.30
C PRO A 135 -2.56 25.28 -16.38
N ARG A 136 -2.53 26.13 -17.43
CA ARG A 136 -3.46 26.00 -18.58
C ARG A 136 -3.40 24.61 -19.21
N THR A 137 -2.22 24.00 -19.19
CA THR A 137 -1.94 22.65 -19.69
C THR A 137 -2.63 21.55 -18.87
N LEU A 138 -3.03 21.85 -17.63
CA LEU A 138 -3.83 20.93 -16.80
C LEU A 138 -5.23 20.70 -17.39
N ALA A 139 -5.80 21.68 -18.08
CA ALA A 139 -7.11 21.54 -18.72
C ALA A 139 -7.11 20.43 -19.79
N VAL A 140 -6.02 20.31 -20.55
CA VAL A 140 -5.87 19.27 -21.58
C VAL A 140 -5.81 17.88 -20.95
N LEU A 141 -5.04 17.73 -19.86
CA LEU A 141 -4.95 16.49 -19.11
C LEU A 141 -6.30 16.13 -18.45
N HIS A 142 -6.98 17.13 -17.91
CA HIS A 142 -8.29 16.98 -17.28
C HIS A 142 -9.33 16.40 -18.24
N ASP A 143 -9.39 16.89 -19.49
CA ASP A 143 -10.33 16.36 -20.48
C ASP A 143 -10.02 14.91 -20.87
N ALA A 144 -8.74 14.54 -20.95
CA ALA A 144 -8.32 13.17 -21.21
C ALA A 144 -8.65 12.21 -20.05
N LEU A 145 -8.51 12.67 -18.80
CA LEU A 145 -8.79 11.88 -17.59
C LEU A 145 -10.29 11.66 -17.32
N ARG A 146 -11.16 12.52 -17.86
CA ARG A 146 -12.63 12.37 -17.74
C ARG A 146 -13.20 11.12 -18.40
N ALA A 147 -12.42 10.43 -19.24
CA ALA A 147 -12.85 9.17 -19.84
C ALA A 147 -13.24 8.14 -18.74
N PRO A 148 -14.44 7.54 -18.79
CA PRO A 148 -14.97 6.66 -17.74
C PRO A 148 -14.38 5.24 -17.82
N ARG A 149 -13.05 5.13 -17.85
CA ARG A 149 -12.34 3.86 -18.03
C ARG A 149 -11.31 3.58 -16.95
N PHE A 150 -10.77 4.62 -16.32
CA PHE A 150 -9.81 4.47 -15.25
C PHE A 150 -10.53 4.07 -13.97
N LYS A 151 -10.15 2.89 -13.47
CA LYS A 151 -10.70 2.25 -12.27
C LYS A 151 -9.75 2.35 -11.10
N VAL A 152 -8.44 2.39 -11.36
CA VAL A 152 -7.41 2.35 -10.33
C VAL A 152 -6.49 3.57 -10.45
N LEU A 153 -6.28 4.25 -9.32
CA LEU A 153 -5.35 5.37 -9.20
C LEU A 153 -4.40 5.15 -8.03
N HIS A 154 -3.11 5.17 -8.32
CA HIS A 154 -2.04 5.23 -7.33
C HIS A 154 -1.40 6.61 -7.37
N LEU A 155 -1.35 7.30 -6.24
CA LEU A 155 -0.59 8.53 -6.05
C LEU A 155 0.55 8.24 -5.08
N SER A 156 1.79 8.40 -5.52
CA SER A 156 2.98 8.16 -4.70
C SER A 156 3.88 9.37 -4.66
N ASN A 157 4.50 9.59 -3.50
CA ASN A 157 5.35 10.75 -3.25
C ASN A 157 4.61 12.09 -3.52
N TYR A 158 3.28 12.12 -3.36
CA TYR A 158 2.52 13.33 -3.63
C TYR A 158 2.67 14.31 -2.47
N ALA A 159 2.45 15.59 -2.77
CA ALA A 159 2.41 16.60 -1.73
C ALA A 159 1.47 17.77 -2.12
N PHE A 160 0.40 17.91 -1.35
CA PHE A 160 -0.64 18.93 -1.52
C PHE A 160 -0.59 19.91 -0.36
N VAL A 161 -0.64 21.20 -0.65
CA VAL A 161 -0.75 22.25 0.38
C VAL A 161 -2.14 22.26 1.02
N ASP A 162 -3.17 22.18 0.17
CA ASP A 162 -4.57 22.08 0.57
C ASP A 162 -5.16 20.75 0.06
N PRO A 163 -5.74 19.90 0.95
CA PRO A 163 -6.44 18.67 0.59
C PRO A 163 -7.46 18.80 -0.55
N MET A 164 -8.07 19.97 -0.75
CA MET A 164 -9.03 20.24 -1.81
C MET A 164 -8.45 20.06 -3.21
N TRP A 165 -7.13 20.21 -3.38
CA TRP A 165 -6.47 19.88 -4.64
C TRP A 165 -6.56 18.40 -4.99
N LEU A 166 -6.39 17.50 -4.01
CA LEU A 166 -6.58 16.07 -4.23
C LEU A 166 -7.99 15.78 -4.73
N PHE A 167 -9.02 16.35 -4.09
CA PHE A 167 -10.41 16.14 -4.51
C PHE A 167 -10.72 16.75 -5.88
N HIS A 168 -10.06 17.85 -6.25
CA HIS A 168 -10.14 18.38 -7.61
C HIS A 168 -9.62 17.37 -8.64
N TYR A 169 -8.47 16.73 -8.38
CA TYR A 169 -7.92 15.67 -9.24
C TYR A 169 -8.81 14.43 -9.28
N LEU A 170 -9.32 13.99 -8.14
CA LEU A 170 -10.23 12.83 -8.07
C LEU A 170 -11.55 13.11 -8.80
N GLY A 171 -12.02 14.36 -8.81
CA GLY A 171 -13.18 14.78 -9.60
C GLY A 171 -13.00 14.60 -11.12
N MET A 172 -11.77 14.46 -11.60
CA MET A 172 -11.49 14.16 -13.01
C MET A 172 -11.73 12.67 -13.34
N LEU A 173 -11.72 11.79 -12.34
CA LEU A 173 -11.77 10.34 -12.49
C LEU A 173 -13.10 9.77 -11.99
N SER A 174 -14.15 10.00 -12.77
CA SER A 174 -15.54 9.66 -12.39
C SER A 174 -15.84 8.16 -12.22
N SER A 175 -14.94 7.28 -12.69
CA SER A 175 -15.13 5.82 -12.68
C SER A 175 -14.18 5.09 -11.73
N LEU A 176 -13.51 5.82 -10.84
CA LEU A 176 -12.54 5.26 -9.91
C LEU A 176 -13.19 4.29 -8.91
N GLU A 177 -12.67 3.07 -8.87
CA GLU A 177 -13.06 1.99 -7.95
C GLU A 177 -12.00 1.81 -6.84
N GLU A 178 -10.73 2.12 -7.12
CA GLU A 178 -9.61 1.96 -6.19
C GLU A 178 -8.71 3.20 -6.14
N LEU A 179 -8.38 3.65 -4.92
CA LEU A 179 -7.50 4.78 -4.66
C LEU A 179 -6.42 4.39 -3.66
N SER A 180 -5.16 4.54 -4.06
CA SER A 180 -4.00 4.38 -3.19
C SER A 180 -3.22 5.67 -3.07
N LEU A 181 -2.96 6.10 -1.84
CA LEU A 181 -2.27 7.33 -1.47
C LEU A 181 -1.00 6.98 -0.69
N ARG A 182 0.14 7.50 -1.14
CA ARG A 182 1.41 7.48 -0.43
C ARG A 182 2.04 8.88 -0.49
N PRO A 183 2.02 9.66 0.60
CA PRO A 183 2.56 11.01 0.59
C PRO A 183 4.09 10.99 0.51
N ASN A 184 4.66 12.15 0.23
CA ASN A 184 6.09 12.38 0.40
C ASN A 184 6.43 12.52 1.90
N ASN A 185 7.34 11.69 2.40
CA ASN A 185 7.77 11.68 3.80
C ASN A 185 8.77 12.80 4.13
N ASP A 186 9.40 13.43 3.13
CA ASP A 186 10.47 14.40 3.33
C ASP A 186 9.97 15.86 3.44
N ASN A 187 8.66 16.08 3.26
CA ASN A 187 8.04 17.41 3.19
C ASN A 187 7.51 17.93 4.54
N GLU A 188 8.20 17.68 5.66
CA GLU A 188 8.03 18.50 6.88
C GLU A 188 8.51 19.95 6.66
N GLY A 189 9.18 20.23 5.53
CA GLY A 189 9.52 21.59 5.10
C GLY A 189 8.27 22.40 4.71
N SER A 190 7.84 23.27 5.62
CA SER A 190 6.86 24.32 5.35
C SER A 190 7.26 25.13 4.11
N PHE A 191 6.47 25.05 3.05
CA PHE A 191 6.56 26.01 1.95
C PHE A 191 6.18 27.40 2.48
N GLU A 192 7.12 28.35 2.46
CA GLU A 192 6.91 29.74 2.93
C GLU A 192 6.21 30.65 1.90
N GLY A 193 5.69 30.10 0.80
CA GLY A 193 4.96 30.86 -0.22
C GLY A 193 3.46 30.92 0.03
N PRO A 194 2.74 31.88 -0.58
CA PRO A 194 1.29 31.98 -0.45
C PRO A 194 0.61 30.73 -1.00
N ASP A 195 -0.37 30.21 -0.24
CA ASP A 195 -1.14 29.04 -0.64
C ASP A 195 -1.76 29.26 -2.04
N PRO A 196 -1.60 28.30 -2.97
CA PRO A 196 -2.23 28.44 -4.28
C PRO A 196 -3.75 28.46 -4.09
N PRO A 197 -4.48 29.35 -4.80
CA PRO A 197 -5.91 29.49 -4.62
C PRO A 197 -6.63 28.17 -4.88
N VAL A 198 -7.46 27.75 -3.93
CA VAL A 198 -8.27 26.53 -4.04
C VAL A 198 -9.18 26.64 -5.27
N PRO A 199 -9.25 25.60 -6.13
CA PRO A 199 -10.18 25.58 -7.24
C PRO A 199 -11.63 25.75 -6.77
N THR A 200 -12.23 26.90 -7.06
CA THR A 200 -13.62 27.26 -6.65
C THR A 200 -14.71 26.42 -7.31
N ALA A 201 -14.37 25.64 -8.35
CA ALA A 201 -15.32 24.94 -9.21
C ALA A 201 -15.66 23.50 -8.78
N THR A 202 -15.09 22.98 -7.71
CA THR A 202 -15.27 21.56 -7.35
C THR A 202 -15.89 21.41 -5.96
N VAL A 203 -17.22 21.55 -5.90
CA VAL A 203 -17.99 20.73 -4.94
C VAL A 203 -17.76 19.30 -5.39
N ALA A 204 -16.90 18.58 -4.68
CA ALA A 204 -16.57 17.18 -4.99
C ALA A 204 -17.87 16.37 -4.96
N VAL A 205 -18.37 15.99 -6.13
CA VAL A 205 -19.49 15.05 -6.22
C VAL A 205 -19.03 13.76 -5.56
N PRO A 206 -19.79 13.20 -4.60
CA PRO A 206 -19.41 11.94 -3.97
C PRO A 206 -19.11 10.87 -5.02
N ASN A 207 -17.93 10.26 -4.93
CA ASN A 207 -17.58 9.12 -5.76
C ASN A 207 -18.14 7.85 -5.10
N SER A 208 -19.36 7.49 -5.49
CA SER A 208 -20.05 6.28 -5.02
C SER A 208 -19.51 4.98 -5.62
N ARG A 209 -18.57 5.04 -6.58
CA ARG A 209 -17.94 3.85 -7.18
C ARG A 209 -16.69 3.41 -6.44
N LEU A 210 -16.07 4.28 -5.66
CA LEU A 210 -14.87 3.95 -4.91
C LEU A 210 -15.19 2.88 -3.85
N LYS A 211 -14.51 1.74 -3.95
CA LYS A 211 -14.63 0.58 -3.06
C LYS A 211 -13.38 0.36 -2.23
N LEU A 212 -12.20 0.63 -2.77
CA LEU A 212 -10.92 0.43 -2.08
C LEU A 212 -10.24 1.77 -1.85
N LEU A 213 -9.91 2.05 -0.59
CA LEU A 213 -9.12 3.20 -0.17
C LEU A 213 -7.92 2.74 0.65
N HIS A 214 -6.71 2.95 0.14
CA HIS A 214 -5.47 2.65 0.85
C HIS A 214 -4.64 3.91 1.03
N ILE A 215 -4.31 4.25 2.27
CA ILE A 215 -3.41 5.35 2.61
C ILE A 215 -2.21 4.78 3.36
N SER A 216 -1.03 4.92 2.79
CA SER A 216 0.23 4.39 3.33
C SER A 216 1.16 5.51 3.75
N GLY A 217 1.78 5.37 4.92
CA GLY A 217 2.63 6.41 5.51
C GLY A 217 1.87 7.71 5.77
N ALA A 218 0.67 7.66 6.35
CA ALA A 218 -0.16 8.84 6.61
C ALA A 218 0.43 9.79 7.68
N TRP A 219 0.35 11.10 7.44
CA TRP A 219 0.76 12.18 8.34
C TRP A 219 -0.43 13.10 8.66
N ALA A 220 -0.19 14.27 9.25
CA ALA A 220 -1.24 15.23 9.61
C ALA A 220 -2.14 15.63 8.43
N ARG A 221 -1.58 15.78 7.22
CA ARG A 221 -2.35 16.15 6.02
C ARG A 221 -3.28 15.04 5.55
N GLU A 222 -2.87 13.77 5.65
CA GLU A 222 -3.75 12.65 5.35
C GLU A 222 -4.91 12.56 6.33
N LEU A 223 -4.71 12.97 7.60
CA LEU A 223 -5.81 13.07 8.56
C LEU A 223 -6.81 14.17 8.20
N GLU A 224 -6.34 15.31 7.68
CA GLU A 224 -7.21 16.36 7.15
C GLU A 224 -8.01 15.87 5.94
N ILE A 225 -7.36 15.16 5.01
CA ILE A 225 -8.03 14.50 3.87
C ILE A 225 -9.12 13.55 4.36
N LEU A 226 -8.80 12.66 5.31
CA LEU A 226 -9.77 11.73 5.89
C LEU A 226 -10.92 12.45 6.62
N GLY A 227 -10.62 13.55 7.30
CA GLY A 227 -11.62 14.43 7.92
C GLY A 227 -12.62 14.94 6.88
N LEU A 228 -12.12 15.48 5.77
CA LEU A 228 -12.96 15.95 4.67
C LEU A 228 -13.76 14.84 4.01
N VAL A 229 -13.18 13.64 3.83
CA VAL A 229 -13.92 12.46 3.34
C VAL A 229 -15.11 12.15 4.25
N ALA A 230 -14.91 12.20 5.58
CA ALA A 230 -15.94 11.92 6.56
C ALA A 230 -17.05 13.00 6.58
N ASP A 231 -16.63 14.26 6.55
CA ASP A 231 -17.50 15.42 6.74
C ASP A 231 -18.33 15.70 5.48
N LEU A 232 -17.74 15.54 4.28
CA LEU A 232 -18.39 15.73 2.99
C LEU A 232 -18.97 14.44 2.39
N ASN A 233 -18.79 13.29 3.05
CA ASN A 233 -19.26 11.98 2.60
C ASN A 233 -18.81 11.64 1.16
N LEU A 234 -17.53 11.87 0.87
CA LEU A 234 -17.01 11.81 -0.51
C LEU A 234 -16.94 10.40 -1.07
N PHE A 235 -16.72 9.40 -0.22
CA PHE A 235 -16.59 7.99 -0.63
C PHE A 235 -17.58 7.13 0.17
N PRO A 236 -18.88 7.16 -0.14
CA PRO A 236 -19.89 6.54 0.72
C PRO A 236 -19.87 4.99 0.72
N ASN A 237 -19.28 4.36 -0.30
CA ASN A 237 -19.40 2.92 -0.55
C ASN A 237 -18.08 2.14 -0.39
N VAL A 238 -17.17 2.62 0.46
CA VAL A 238 -15.90 1.93 0.72
C VAL A 238 -16.17 0.55 1.34
N GLU A 239 -15.59 -0.48 0.73
CA GLU A 239 -15.65 -1.89 1.13
C GLU A 239 -14.32 -2.35 1.75
N ASP A 240 -13.19 -1.80 1.29
CA ASP A 240 -11.84 -2.09 1.78
C ASP A 240 -11.12 -0.77 2.13
N PHE A 241 -10.71 -0.67 3.40
CA PHE A 241 -9.97 0.48 3.91
C PHE A 241 -8.68 0.02 4.59
N ALA A 242 -7.56 0.51 4.08
CA ALA A 242 -6.24 0.31 4.67
C ALA A 242 -5.60 1.65 5.03
N LEU A 243 -5.15 1.78 6.27
CA LEU A 243 -4.43 2.92 6.79
C LEU A 243 -3.14 2.44 7.46
N ASP A 244 -2.00 2.89 6.95
CA ASP A 244 -0.69 2.70 7.55
C ASP A 244 -0.11 4.06 7.94
N THR A 245 0.15 4.27 9.22
CA THR A 245 0.72 5.51 9.77
C THR A 245 2.16 5.28 10.21
N SER A 246 2.99 6.32 10.12
CA SER A 246 4.34 6.25 10.68
C SER A 246 4.26 6.13 12.21
N PRO A 247 4.94 5.15 12.84
CA PRO A 247 4.93 4.97 14.29
C PRO A 247 5.54 6.16 15.07
N ARG A 248 6.19 7.10 14.37
CA ARG A 248 6.74 8.33 14.94
C ARG A 248 5.66 9.38 15.26
N LEU A 249 4.47 9.26 14.68
CA LEU A 249 3.37 10.21 14.89
C LEU A 249 2.33 9.60 15.83
N PHE A 250 2.44 9.95 17.11
CA PHE A 250 1.35 9.80 18.08
C PHE A 250 0.23 10.77 17.69
N SER A 251 -0.54 10.45 16.66
CA SER A 251 -1.48 11.41 16.08
C SER A 251 -2.73 11.56 16.95
N THR A 252 -2.75 12.62 17.75
CA THR A 252 -3.98 13.13 18.36
C THR A 252 -4.96 13.50 17.24
N GLY A 253 -6.20 12.98 17.29
CA GLY A 253 -7.28 13.33 16.35
C GLY A 253 -7.58 12.33 15.23
N LEU A 254 -6.82 11.23 15.09
CA LEU A 254 -7.15 10.17 14.14
C LEU A 254 -8.46 9.44 14.50
N GLU A 255 -8.64 9.09 15.78
CA GLU A 255 -9.78 8.27 16.21
C GLU A 255 -11.14 8.94 16.04
N PRO A 256 -11.35 10.24 16.37
CA PRO A 256 -12.60 10.91 16.06
C PRO A 256 -12.92 10.87 14.56
N THR A 257 -11.90 10.96 13.69
CA THR A 257 -12.07 10.90 12.23
C THR A 257 -12.43 9.49 11.78
N LEU A 258 -11.72 8.46 12.27
CA LEU A 258 -12.06 7.06 12.00
C LEU A 258 -13.46 6.71 12.49
N GLY A 259 -13.86 7.17 13.68
CA GLY A 259 -15.21 6.98 14.21
C GLY A 259 -16.29 7.56 13.29
N ARG A 260 -16.08 8.77 12.75
CA ARG A 260 -17.00 9.35 11.76
C ARG A 260 -17.03 8.53 10.46
N LEU A 261 -15.87 8.10 9.95
CA LEU A 261 -15.79 7.26 8.75
C LEU A 261 -16.49 5.91 8.92
N PHE A 262 -16.29 5.24 10.06
CA PHE A 262 -16.90 3.94 10.36
C PHE A 262 -18.42 4.04 10.49
N VAL A 263 -18.96 5.17 10.96
CA VAL A 263 -20.40 5.43 10.92
C VAL A 263 -20.89 5.53 9.47
N ARG A 264 -20.16 6.24 8.60
CA ARG A 264 -20.50 6.38 7.17
C ARG A 264 -20.47 5.05 6.43
N TRP A 265 -19.46 4.23 6.72
CA TRP A 265 -19.25 2.93 6.06
C TRP A 265 -19.82 1.75 6.85
N SER A 266 -20.71 2.01 7.80
CA SER A 266 -21.23 1.01 8.75
C SER A 266 -21.82 -0.23 8.05
N SER A 267 -22.43 -0.06 6.89
CA SER A 267 -23.04 -1.13 6.09
C SER A 267 -22.19 -1.64 4.92
N THR A 268 -21.08 -0.96 4.58
CA THR A 268 -20.29 -1.27 3.38
C THR A 268 -18.91 -1.82 3.70
N LEU A 269 -18.27 -1.37 4.79
CA LEU A 269 -16.90 -1.73 5.12
C LEU A 269 -16.78 -3.19 5.54
N ARG A 270 -16.11 -3.98 4.70
CA ARG A 270 -15.89 -5.43 4.90
C ARG A 270 -14.47 -5.74 5.36
N HIS A 271 -13.50 -4.98 4.88
CA HIS A 271 -12.08 -5.18 5.16
C HIS A 271 -11.48 -3.90 5.75
N LEU A 272 -10.84 -4.05 6.91
CA LEU A 272 -10.19 -2.94 7.61
C LEU A 272 -8.77 -3.34 7.98
N GLN A 273 -7.80 -2.55 7.55
CA GLN A 273 -6.40 -2.70 7.94
C GLN A 273 -5.89 -1.41 8.59
N LEU A 274 -5.38 -1.52 9.81
CA LEU A 274 -4.86 -0.43 10.62
C LEU A 274 -3.43 -0.75 11.08
N SER A 275 -2.43 -0.06 10.53
CA SER A 275 -1.02 -0.28 10.85
C SER A 275 -0.36 0.98 11.39
N GLY A 276 0.51 0.83 12.40
CA GLY A 276 1.25 1.95 12.99
C GLY A 276 0.41 2.95 13.80
N ILE A 277 -0.83 2.60 14.15
CA ILE A 277 -1.75 3.48 14.88
C ILE A 277 -1.57 3.32 16.39
N SER A 278 -1.39 4.44 17.08
CA SER A 278 -1.59 4.50 18.53
C SER A 278 -3.06 4.80 18.78
N PHE A 279 -3.78 3.86 19.39
CA PHE A 279 -5.08 4.15 19.95
C PHE A 279 -4.90 5.14 21.14
N SER A 280 -5.95 5.83 21.56
CA SER A 280 -6.08 6.50 22.86
C SER A 280 -6.92 5.61 23.79
N ASP A 281 -7.30 6.12 24.96
CA ASP A 281 -8.18 5.42 25.90
C ASP A 281 -9.62 5.25 25.38
N THR A 282 -9.98 5.87 24.25
CA THR A 282 -11.34 5.82 23.70
C THR A 282 -11.50 4.67 22.72
N ALA A 283 -12.41 3.73 23.01
CA ALA A 283 -12.72 2.61 22.13
C ALA A 283 -13.41 3.09 20.84
N LEU A 284 -12.90 2.63 19.68
CA LEU A 284 -13.56 2.81 18.38
C LEU A 284 -14.69 1.78 18.21
N VAL A 285 -15.86 2.22 17.76
CA VAL A 285 -16.95 1.31 17.38
C VAL A 285 -16.68 0.82 15.95
N LEU A 286 -16.41 -0.48 15.81
CA LEU A 286 -16.14 -1.08 14.51
C LEU A 286 -17.44 -1.29 13.71
N PRO A 287 -17.43 -1.12 12.38
CA PRO A 287 -18.59 -1.36 11.53
C PRO A 287 -19.14 -2.79 11.66
N PRO A 288 -20.47 -3.00 11.84
CA PRO A 288 -21.06 -4.34 11.98
C PRO A 288 -20.94 -5.20 10.71
N SER A 289 -20.68 -4.60 9.55
CA SER A 289 -20.47 -5.29 8.28
C SER A 289 -19.05 -5.87 8.11
N LEU A 290 -18.15 -5.62 9.08
CA LEU A 290 -16.75 -6.01 8.98
C LEU A 290 -16.57 -7.53 9.05
N ILE A 291 -15.98 -8.11 8.01
CA ILE A 291 -15.66 -9.55 7.96
C ILE A 291 -14.19 -9.83 8.19
N SER A 292 -13.32 -8.86 7.89
CA SER A 292 -11.87 -8.99 8.03
C SER A 292 -11.28 -7.76 8.71
N PHE A 293 -10.48 -7.99 9.74
CA PHE A 293 -9.74 -6.95 10.45
C PHE A 293 -8.25 -7.27 10.48
N SER A 294 -7.39 -6.29 10.23
CA SER A 294 -5.94 -6.43 10.30
C SER A 294 -5.36 -5.31 11.15
N ALA A 295 -4.51 -5.65 12.12
CA ALA A 295 -3.82 -4.66 12.94
C ALA A 295 -2.36 -5.01 13.17
N THR A 296 -1.53 -3.97 13.28
CA THR A 296 -0.15 -4.11 13.78
C THR A 296 -0.09 -3.64 15.24
N ILE A 297 0.44 -4.48 16.13
CA ILE A 297 0.61 -4.20 17.56
C ILE A 297 2.10 -4.16 17.88
N CYS A 298 2.59 -3.08 18.49
CA CYS A 298 3.97 -3.00 18.98
C CYS A 298 4.00 -3.12 20.50
N LEU A 299 4.55 -4.20 21.05
CA LEU A 299 4.58 -4.45 22.49
C LEU A 299 5.62 -3.61 23.26
N LEU A 300 6.51 -2.91 22.56
CA LEU A 300 7.54 -2.05 23.18
C LEU A 300 7.08 -0.65 23.53
N LEU A 301 6.15 -0.13 22.75
CA LEU A 301 5.56 1.17 22.95
C LEU A 301 4.24 0.86 23.65
N SER A 302 4.18 1.02 24.96
CA SER A 302 2.95 0.90 25.74
C SER A 302 1.92 1.89 25.17
N GLY A 303 1.14 1.43 24.20
CA GLY A 303 -0.04 2.09 23.66
C GLY A 303 -1.28 1.34 24.14
N PRO A 304 -2.47 1.93 24.07
CA PRO A 304 -3.65 1.41 24.76
C PRO A 304 -4.25 0.22 24.01
N ILE A 305 -3.62 -0.94 24.22
CA ILE A 305 -4.09 -2.28 23.85
C ILE A 305 -5.55 -2.49 24.31
N ASN A 306 -5.91 -1.88 25.44
CA ASN A 306 -7.27 -1.89 25.99
C ASN A 306 -8.32 -1.28 25.06
N SER A 307 -7.99 -0.22 24.32
CA SER A 307 -8.94 0.41 23.39
C SER A 307 -9.24 -0.51 22.21
N LEU A 308 -8.18 -1.08 21.60
CA LEU A 308 -8.33 -2.10 20.55
C LEU A 308 -9.14 -3.30 21.05
N ALA A 309 -8.83 -3.81 22.24
CA ALA A 309 -9.58 -4.92 22.83
C ALA A 309 -11.06 -4.56 23.05
N SER A 310 -11.34 -3.35 23.51
CA SER A 310 -12.70 -2.85 23.71
C SER A 310 -13.46 -2.73 22.38
N SER A 311 -12.82 -2.21 21.34
CA SER A 311 -13.38 -2.16 19.98
C SER A 311 -13.75 -3.55 19.46
N LEU A 312 -12.84 -4.52 19.60
CA LEU A 312 -13.04 -5.90 19.12
C LEU A 312 -14.19 -6.63 19.83
N ARG A 313 -14.44 -6.35 21.12
CA ARG A 313 -15.54 -6.99 21.89
C ARG A 313 -16.94 -6.66 21.38
N THR A 314 -17.08 -5.61 20.56
CA THR A 314 -18.39 -5.14 20.10
C THR A 314 -18.95 -5.91 18.90
N ILE A 315 -18.15 -6.80 18.29
CA ILE A 315 -18.47 -7.39 16.99
C ILE A 315 -17.93 -8.84 16.89
N GLN A 316 -18.53 -9.63 16.00
CA GLN A 316 -17.98 -10.92 15.55
C GLN A 316 -17.35 -10.74 14.18
N ILE A 317 -16.08 -11.12 14.04
CA ILE A 317 -15.28 -10.92 12.83
C ILE A 317 -14.85 -12.29 12.31
N GLN A 318 -15.08 -12.56 11.03
CA GLN A 318 -14.74 -13.86 10.46
C GLN A 318 -13.23 -14.11 10.46
N LYS A 319 -12.44 -13.09 10.09
CA LYS A 319 -10.98 -13.20 10.02
C LYS A 319 -10.30 -12.02 10.70
N VAL A 320 -9.40 -12.31 11.62
CA VAL A 320 -8.54 -11.30 12.25
C VAL A 320 -7.08 -11.62 11.93
N ASN A 321 -6.34 -10.63 11.44
CA ASN A 321 -4.90 -10.71 11.21
C ASN A 321 -4.19 -9.77 12.19
N ILE A 322 -3.30 -10.30 13.03
CA ILE A 322 -2.53 -9.51 13.98
C ILE A 322 -1.05 -9.69 13.68
N ASP A 323 -0.39 -8.58 13.35
CA ASP A 323 1.06 -8.49 13.24
C ASP A 323 1.61 -7.92 14.54
N VAL A 324 2.23 -8.76 15.37
CA VAL A 324 2.78 -8.36 16.67
C VAL A 324 4.28 -8.17 16.55
N SER A 325 4.76 -6.97 16.87
CA SER A 325 6.18 -6.64 16.94
C SER A 325 6.63 -6.55 18.39
N TYR A 326 7.70 -7.25 18.74
CA TYR A 326 8.22 -7.33 20.10
C TYR A 326 9.74 -7.55 20.12
N THR A 327 10.35 -7.31 21.28
CA THR A 327 11.81 -7.42 21.46
C THR A 327 12.17 -8.18 22.73
N VAL A 328 13.40 -8.69 22.76
CA VAL A 328 13.99 -9.51 23.84
C VAL A 328 14.51 -8.64 25.01
N TYR A 329 14.70 -7.32 24.79
CA TYR A 329 15.41 -6.42 25.71
C TYR A 329 14.65 -6.00 26.97
N SER A 330 13.36 -6.36 27.15
CA SER A 330 12.58 -5.86 28.30
C SER A 330 11.61 -6.84 28.93
N PRO A 331 12.10 -7.86 29.68
CA PRO A 331 11.27 -8.71 30.53
C PRO A 331 10.37 -7.94 31.51
N HIS A 332 10.88 -6.84 32.03
CA HIS A 332 10.19 -5.94 32.96
C HIS A 332 9.06 -5.11 32.31
N LEU A 333 8.99 -5.02 30.98
CA LEU A 333 7.84 -4.42 30.28
C LEU A 333 6.67 -5.39 30.15
N TYR A 334 6.94 -6.70 30.21
CA TYR A 334 5.91 -7.74 30.11
C TYR A 334 4.93 -7.69 31.29
N ASP A 335 5.45 -7.54 32.51
CA ASP A 335 4.62 -7.41 33.72
C ASP A 335 3.73 -6.16 33.69
N ARG A 336 4.19 -5.07 33.02
CA ARG A 336 3.43 -3.81 32.92
C ARG A 336 2.27 -3.88 31.95
N CYS A 337 2.39 -4.69 30.90
CA CYS A 337 1.36 -4.81 29.87
C CYS A 337 0.50 -6.08 30.01
N GLU A 338 0.84 -7.00 30.92
CA GLU A 338 0.15 -8.29 31.08
C GLU A 338 -1.36 -8.14 31.27
N ALA A 339 -1.80 -7.18 32.10
CA ALA A 339 -3.22 -6.93 32.33
C ALA A 339 -3.94 -6.50 31.05
N GLU A 340 -3.35 -5.62 30.24
CA GLU A 340 -3.93 -5.15 28.98
C GLU A 340 -3.93 -6.24 27.91
N LEU A 341 -2.84 -7.02 27.85
CA LEU A 341 -2.73 -8.17 26.96
C LEU A 341 -3.77 -9.23 27.26
N ARG A 342 -4.10 -9.48 28.53
CA ARG A 342 -5.21 -10.36 28.91
C ARG A 342 -6.57 -9.84 28.44
N VAL A 343 -6.79 -8.52 28.50
CA VAL A 343 -8.03 -7.91 27.98
C VAL A 343 -8.14 -8.13 26.47
N LEU A 344 -7.02 -8.02 25.75
CA LEU A 344 -6.93 -8.30 24.32
C LEU A 344 -7.06 -9.79 23.98
N ASP A 345 -6.45 -10.69 24.76
CA ASP A 345 -6.59 -12.14 24.64
C ASP A 345 -8.07 -12.54 24.70
N ASP A 346 -8.80 -12.01 25.68
CA ASP A 346 -10.24 -12.20 25.84
C ASP A 346 -11.03 -11.68 24.63
N ALA A 347 -10.67 -10.50 24.13
CA ALA A 347 -11.34 -9.88 22.99
C ALA A 347 -11.13 -10.71 21.71
N LEU A 348 -9.88 -11.05 21.37
CA LEU A 348 -9.55 -11.84 20.19
C LEU A 348 -10.18 -13.23 20.23
N ALA A 349 -10.09 -13.92 21.38
CA ALA A 349 -10.67 -15.25 21.54
C ALA A 349 -12.21 -15.24 21.43
N SER A 350 -12.87 -14.14 21.82
CA SER A 350 -14.33 -14.03 21.76
C SER A 350 -14.86 -13.51 20.42
N CYS A 351 -14.14 -12.64 19.71
CA CYS A 351 -14.64 -11.98 18.51
C CYS A 351 -14.25 -12.68 17.20
N ALA A 352 -13.09 -13.34 17.13
CA ALA A 352 -12.55 -13.83 15.86
C ALA A 352 -13.01 -15.26 15.55
N GLY A 353 -13.49 -15.51 14.33
CA GLY A 353 -13.72 -16.85 13.80
C GLY A 353 -12.42 -17.55 13.41
N TYR A 354 -11.52 -16.82 12.76
CA TYR A 354 -10.19 -17.25 12.37
C TYR A 354 -9.13 -16.22 12.76
N LEU A 355 -7.97 -16.66 13.26
CA LEU A 355 -6.86 -15.78 13.64
C LEU A 355 -5.58 -16.08 12.85
N LYS A 356 -5.07 -15.08 12.13
CA LYS A 356 -3.72 -15.10 11.55
C LYS A 356 -2.80 -14.27 12.43
N TRP A 357 -1.78 -14.91 13.00
CA TRP A 357 -0.79 -14.30 13.86
C TRP A 357 0.57 -14.21 13.16
N LYS A 358 1.18 -13.03 13.14
CA LYS A 358 2.55 -12.85 12.68
C LYS A 358 3.38 -12.17 13.76
N GLY A 359 4.24 -12.93 14.42
CA GLY A 359 5.25 -12.40 15.32
C GLY A 359 6.44 -11.85 14.52
N ARG A 360 6.90 -10.64 14.87
CA ARG A 360 8.10 -10.02 14.31
C ARG A 360 9.04 -9.64 15.44
N TYR A 361 10.23 -10.23 15.42
CA TYR A 361 11.31 -9.84 16.32
C TYR A 361 12.11 -8.70 15.71
N PHE A 362 12.42 -7.70 16.52
CA PHE A 362 13.39 -6.67 16.14
C PHE A 362 14.39 -6.41 17.27
N SER A 363 15.64 -6.15 16.91
CA SER A 363 16.69 -5.68 17.82
C SER A 363 16.74 -4.15 17.74
N LEU A 364 16.72 -3.46 18.89
CA LEU A 364 16.99 -2.03 18.91
C LEU A 364 18.48 -1.79 18.64
N PRO A 365 18.86 -0.83 17.78
CA PRO A 365 20.26 -0.57 17.43
C PRO A 365 21.12 -0.03 18.58
N SER A 366 20.50 0.59 19.59
CA SER A 366 21.17 1.40 20.62
C SER A 366 21.46 0.65 21.93
N ILE A 367 21.06 -0.62 22.04
CA ILE A 367 21.36 -1.45 23.20
C ILE A 367 22.34 -2.49 22.70
N ASP A 368 23.58 -2.45 23.22
CA ASP A 368 24.69 -3.33 22.86
C ASP A 368 24.22 -4.72 22.47
N ALA A 369 24.69 -5.19 21.31
CA ALA A 369 24.31 -6.43 20.64
C ALA A 369 24.29 -7.65 21.58
N ILE A 370 23.20 -7.82 22.33
CA ILE A 370 22.83 -9.12 22.86
C ILE A 370 22.33 -9.87 21.64
N VAL A 371 23.25 -10.62 21.04
CA VAL A 371 23.00 -11.65 20.04
C VAL A 371 21.65 -12.28 20.34
N LEU A 372 20.73 -12.25 19.37
CA LEU A 372 19.47 -13.02 19.41
C LEU A 372 19.84 -14.49 19.64
N ARG A 373 19.94 -14.90 20.91
CA ARG A 373 20.20 -16.29 21.26
C ARG A 373 18.86 -17.01 21.11
N PRO A 374 18.81 -18.15 20.38
CA PRO A 374 17.58 -18.91 20.18
C PRO A 374 16.76 -19.15 21.46
N GLY A 375 17.43 -19.43 22.59
CA GLY A 375 16.76 -19.65 23.88
C GLY A 375 15.95 -18.46 24.42
N ASN A 376 16.36 -17.22 24.13
CA ASN A 376 15.62 -16.03 24.59
C ASN A 376 14.34 -15.81 23.76
N VAL A 377 14.39 -16.20 22.48
CA VAL A 377 13.26 -16.11 21.54
C VAL A 377 12.21 -17.17 21.90
N GLU A 378 12.64 -18.39 22.20
CA GLU A 378 11.78 -19.47 22.67
C GLU A 378 11.12 -19.16 24.02
N GLU A 379 11.85 -18.55 24.96
CA GLU A 379 11.30 -18.14 26.26
C GLU A 379 10.23 -17.06 26.09
N LEU A 380 10.45 -16.11 25.19
CA LEU A 380 9.50 -15.04 24.88
C LEU A 380 8.23 -15.57 24.21
N ASP A 381 8.37 -16.47 23.23
CA ASP A 381 7.21 -17.13 22.61
C ASP A 381 6.42 -17.94 23.63
N ARG A 382 7.11 -18.66 24.51
CA ARG A 382 6.47 -19.41 25.58
C ARG A 382 5.68 -18.49 26.50
N TRP A 383 6.25 -17.36 26.92
CA TRP A 383 5.54 -16.37 27.72
C TRP A 383 4.33 -15.80 26.96
N LEU A 384 4.51 -15.43 25.68
CA LEU A 384 3.46 -14.83 24.86
C LEU A 384 2.24 -15.74 24.72
N PHE A 385 2.43 -17.01 24.39
CA PHE A 385 1.29 -17.93 24.16
C PHE A 385 0.80 -18.65 25.43
N ALA A 386 1.68 -18.92 26.40
CA ALA A 386 1.27 -19.60 27.62
C ALA A 386 0.75 -18.65 28.72
N VAL A 387 1.24 -17.40 28.76
CA VAL A 387 0.95 -16.44 29.84
C VAL A 387 0.13 -15.25 29.34
N ALA A 388 0.56 -14.59 28.26
CA ALA A 388 -0.11 -13.36 27.78
C ALA A 388 -1.38 -13.64 26.97
N PHE A 389 -1.35 -14.67 26.12
CA PHE A 389 -2.45 -15.06 25.21
C PHE A 389 -2.94 -16.51 25.38
N PRO A 390 -3.26 -16.96 26.61
CA PRO A 390 -3.65 -18.34 26.84
C PRO A 390 -4.98 -18.74 26.16
N LYS A 391 -5.95 -17.82 26.05
CA LYS A 391 -7.27 -18.14 25.43
C LYS A 391 -7.16 -18.20 23.90
N VAL A 392 -6.44 -17.26 23.30
CA VAL A 392 -6.08 -17.29 21.88
C VAL A 392 -5.36 -18.59 21.55
N THR A 393 -4.36 -18.98 22.34
CA THR A 393 -3.62 -20.24 22.14
C THR A 393 -4.53 -21.44 22.22
N LYS A 394 -5.39 -21.51 23.25
CA LYS A 394 -6.34 -22.61 23.43
C LYS A 394 -7.35 -22.71 22.28
N LYS A 395 -7.80 -21.59 21.72
CA LYS A 395 -8.83 -21.57 20.68
C LYS A 395 -8.26 -21.81 19.28
N PHE A 396 -7.14 -21.17 18.95
CA PHE A 396 -6.66 -21.06 17.57
C PHE A 396 -5.41 -21.89 17.28
N PHE A 397 -4.62 -22.25 18.30
CA PHE A 397 -3.28 -22.84 18.11
C PHE A 397 -3.11 -24.18 18.85
N SER A 398 -4.18 -24.78 19.38
CA SER A 398 -4.11 -26.00 20.20
C SER A 398 -3.69 -27.24 19.42
N ASP A 399 -3.92 -27.25 18.11
CA ASP A 399 -3.56 -28.30 17.16
C ASP A 399 -2.18 -28.09 16.52
N MET A 400 -1.53 -26.95 16.80
CA MET A 400 -0.22 -26.60 16.27
C MET A 400 0.91 -27.09 17.18
N PRO A 401 2.12 -27.34 16.64
CA PRO A 401 3.30 -27.62 17.46
C PRO A 401 3.64 -26.44 18.39
N ALA A 402 4.60 -26.62 19.29
CA ALA A 402 5.16 -25.48 20.01
C ALA A 402 5.74 -24.46 19.01
N PRO A 403 5.59 -23.14 19.23
CA PRO A 403 6.09 -22.12 18.31
C PRO A 403 7.61 -22.25 18.15
N VAL A 404 8.06 -22.25 16.90
CA VAL A 404 9.49 -22.27 16.55
C VAL A 404 9.81 -21.03 15.70
N PRO A 405 10.90 -20.30 15.99
CA PRO A 405 11.30 -19.14 15.21
C PRO A 405 11.52 -19.49 13.73
N GLY A 406 10.94 -18.72 12.83
CA GLY A 406 11.00 -18.93 11.37
C GLY A 406 9.95 -19.91 10.82
N ALA A 407 9.22 -20.63 11.67
CA ALA A 407 8.19 -21.56 11.24
C ALA A 407 6.89 -20.85 10.85
N TYR A 408 6.16 -21.49 9.93
CA TYR A 408 4.77 -21.19 9.61
C TYR A 408 3.94 -22.42 9.95
N ASP A 409 3.05 -22.26 10.93
CA ASP A 409 2.09 -23.28 11.32
C ASP A 409 0.68 -22.83 10.91
N GLU A 410 -0.12 -23.75 10.40
CA GLU A 410 -1.51 -23.55 10.02
C GLU A 410 -2.36 -24.68 10.61
N GLY A 411 -3.52 -24.30 11.15
CA GLY A 411 -4.48 -25.18 11.81
C GLY A 411 -5.89 -24.80 11.38
N GLU A 412 -6.89 -25.46 11.95
CA GLU A 412 -8.27 -25.32 11.48
C GLU A 412 -8.83 -23.90 11.66
N CYS A 413 -8.54 -23.28 12.81
CA CYS A 413 -9.08 -21.98 13.20
C CYS A 413 -8.04 -20.86 13.18
N GLY A 414 -6.80 -21.13 12.76
CA GLY A 414 -5.77 -20.10 12.78
C GLY A 414 -4.49 -20.46 12.06
N SER A 415 -3.60 -19.48 11.97
CA SER A 415 -2.23 -19.66 11.50
C SER A 415 -1.29 -18.77 12.29
N ARG A 416 -0.04 -19.20 12.41
CA ARG A 416 0.99 -18.52 13.18
C ARG A 416 2.30 -18.53 12.41
N CYS A 417 2.91 -17.36 12.26
CA CYS A 417 4.22 -17.18 11.67
C CYS A 417 5.13 -16.41 12.63
N HIS A 418 6.37 -16.88 12.79
CA HIS A 418 7.39 -16.19 13.59
C HIS A 418 8.50 -15.70 12.68
N ALA A 419 8.38 -14.48 12.16
CA ALA A 419 9.39 -13.91 11.28
C ALA A 419 10.63 -13.49 12.10
N VAL A 420 11.73 -14.22 11.93
CA VAL A 420 13.06 -13.81 12.42
C VAL A 420 13.69 -12.92 11.35
N TYR A 421 13.76 -11.62 11.60
CA TYR A 421 14.58 -10.76 10.74
C TYR A 421 16.06 -11.00 11.07
N PRO A 422 16.92 -11.22 10.06
CA PRO A 422 18.36 -11.16 10.29
C PRO A 422 18.69 -9.77 10.84
N LEU A 423 19.52 -9.75 11.90
CA LEU A 423 20.16 -8.53 12.38
C LEU A 423 20.70 -7.76 11.17
N ILE A 424 20.26 -6.52 10.96
CA ILE A 424 21.04 -5.59 10.15
C ILE A 424 22.36 -5.48 10.92
N ALA A 425 23.41 -6.08 10.37
CA ALA A 425 24.72 -6.02 10.97
C ALA A 425 25.07 -4.54 11.12
N ALA A 426 25.49 -4.14 12.32
CA ALA A 426 25.92 -2.77 12.61
C ALA A 426 27.09 -2.28 11.71
N SER A 427 27.62 -3.13 10.83
CA SER A 427 28.59 -2.76 9.79
C SER A 427 28.03 -1.85 8.70
N ASP A 428 26.72 -1.85 8.45
CA ASP A 428 26.13 -1.05 7.35
C ASP A 428 25.71 0.37 7.77
N LEU A 429 25.81 0.69 9.07
CA LEU A 429 25.59 2.04 9.60
C LEU A 429 26.89 2.89 9.64
N ASN A 430 28.05 2.29 9.37
CA ASN A 430 29.33 3.01 9.29
C ASN A 430 29.68 3.49 7.87
N THR A 431 28.77 3.35 6.91
CA THR A 431 28.93 3.89 5.55
C THR A 431 28.06 5.11 5.25
N ILE A 432 27.36 5.64 6.26
CA ILE A 432 26.71 6.96 6.20
C ILE A 432 27.44 7.88 7.18
N ASP A 433 28.74 8.04 6.94
CA ASP A 433 29.53 9.20 7.31
C ASP A 433 30.91 9.02 6.66
N ASN A 434 30.96 9.36 5.36
CA ASN A 434 32.12 9.93 4.66
C ASN A 434 31.67 10.54 3.33
#